data_AF-A0A9X4L0F2-F1
#
_entry.id   AF-A0A9X4L0F2-F1
#
_cell.length_a   1.000
_cell.length_b   1.000
_cell.length_c   1.000
_cell.angle_alpha   90.00
_cell.angle_beta   90.00
_cell.angle_gamma   90.00
#
_symmetry.space_group_name_H-M   'P 1'
#
loop_
_entity.id
_entity.type
_entity.pdbx_description
1 polymer ?
#
loop_
_entity_poly.entity_id
_entity_poly.type
_entity_poly.pdbx_seq_one_letter_code
_entity_poly.pdbx_strand_id
1 'polypeptide(L)'
;MRSMKNGWTAFCAIAFVCVFFLAAAPRSASADSAPAGAGYLVDEDFAFLSNLVPGESQPSGWDIRAAGGALTSIYNNTLKISDASTKLPVSMSRKFPAQSEGTLTMEFRFKPFSVINGLHWQLLGDNTPGVSIATSASGSNLVLETSGGGTVTLQAYSANVEYGVKVIANLSTQKADVYVNGILRASAQNFANAVSALNRFQLTTGVASTGDFFFTPLHIYKGYAVNERLLSVTPESGNLPQDWTAVLNGGTIQVAQMLSAPKPDVNSLKIDASASTGSMTLGKSFAAISGDLTAEYKIFIPVKTDGLTAELRSGSTTALKLFTSNGKLVYEDTSGQPATIYEDYKANLWYRLKVVLKPATHKADLYINGKLKAADVNIAAGIASVDGIRFSTSAANKGLMWLDDILVYANTPEPADYVPAPAVVSTGSQLVGVQSCPMWREGHHLGWDVINPFPDRTPYLGFYDEGNPETADWEIKWMLEHGIDFQMSCWFRPIGGEGAPIKDSYLSDALDDGYFNAKYSNLAHFAIMWENLNSAAKDIADFRDNLVPYWIEYYFKDPPVFEG
;
A
#
# COMPACT_ATOMS: atom_id res chain seq x y z
N MET A 1 51.01 72.41 7.04
CA MET A 1 52.34 72.49 6.39
C MET A 1 52.93 71.08 6.31
N ARG A 2 53.44 70.65 5.14
CA ARG A 2 54.22 69.41 4.84
C ARG A 2 54.02 68.10 5.67
N SER A 3 53.26 67.17 5.08
CA SER A 3 53.71 65.86 4.52
C SER A 3 54.85 65.01 5.16
N MET A 4 54.54 63.71 5.43
CA MET A 4 55.40 62.50 5.43
C MET A 4 56.48 62.34 6.55
N LYS A 5 56.86 61.14 7.06
CA LYS A 5 56.65 59.71 6.65
C LYS A 5 56.97 58.68 7.78
N ASN A 6 56.28 57.52 7.77
CA ASN A 6 56.69 56.12 8.12
C ASN A 6 57.05 55.61 9.55
N GLY A 7 56.57 54.37 9.85
CA GLY A 7 57.05 53.40 10.87
C GLY A 7 56.02 53.06 11.97
N TRP A 8 55.13 52.06 11.85
CA TRP A 8 55.32 50.61 12.16
C TRP A 8 56.13 50.38 13.47
N THR A 9 55.66 49.74 14.54
CA THR A 9 54.59 48.72 14.78
C THR A 9 54.18 48.77 16.29
N ALA A 10 53.13 48.13 16.86
CA ALA A 10 52.02 47.24 16.46
C ALA A 10 50.89 47.27 17.56
N PHE A 11 50.05 46.23 17.67
CA PHE A 11 49.06 45.92 18.73
C PHE A 11 47.85 46.89 18.91
N CYS A 12 46.82 46.66 18.09
CA CYS A 12 45.42 46.87 18.50
C CYS A 12 44.64 45.57 18.32
N ALA A 13 43.94 45.14 19.35
CA ALA A 13 43.00 44.02 19.26
C ALA A 13 41.77 44.44 18.45
N ILE A 14 41.43 43.68 17.42
CA ILE A 14 40.17 43.83 16.69
C ILE A 14 39.30 42.62 17.06
N ALA A 15 38.15 42.91 17.67
CA ALA A 15 37.15 41.89 17.97
C ALA A 15 36.56 41.36 16.66
N PHE A 16 36.81 40.09 16.35
CA PHE A 16 36.03 39.37 15.35
C PHE A 16 34.63 39.14 15.91
N VAL A 17 33.68 39.96 15.47
CA VAL A 17 32.25 39.66 15.62
C VAL A 17 31.95 38.52 14.64
N CYS A 18 32.08 37.29 15.11
CA CYS A 18 31.57 36.11 14.40
C CYS A 18 30.05 36.21 14.37
N VAL A 19 29.50 36.81 13.31
CA VAL A 19 28.10 36.66 12.95
C VAL A 19 27.90 35.20 12.59
N PHE A 20 27.46 34.41 13.58
CA PHE A 20 26.85 33.13 13.32
C PHE A 20 25.60 33.39 12.47
N PHE A 21 25.75 33.23 11.15
CA PHE A 21 24.63 32.74 10.37
C PHE A 21 24.25 31.41 11.00
N LEU A 22 23.17 31.41 11.78
CA LEU A 22 22.31 30.25 11.91
C LEU A 22 21.78 29.97 10.50
N ALA A 23 22.60 29.29 9.70
CA ALA A 23 22.08 28.31 8.79
C ALA A 23 21.26 27.37 9.68
N ALA A 24 19.95 27.62 9.71
CA ALA A 24 19.03 26.57 10.03
C ALA A 24 19.32 25.50 8.98
N ALA A 25 20.07 24.47 9.39
CA ALA A 25 20.00 23.20 8.68
C ALA A 25 18.51 22.93 8.50
N PRO A 26 18.04 22.56 7.29
CA PRO A 26 16.66 22.18 7.12
C PRO A 26 16.37 21.19 8.24
N ARG A 27 15.28 21.43 8.99
CA ARG A 27 14.84 20.44 9.98
C ARG A 27 14.53 19.20 9.16
N SER A 28 15.48 18.26 9.13
CA SER A 28 15.23 16.92 8.64
C SER A 28 14.00 16.45 9.40
N ALA A 29 12.91 16.28 8.66
CA ALA A 29 11.68 15.77 9.24
C ALA A 29 12.08 14.47 9.94
N SER A 30 11.84 14.41 11.26
CA SER A 30 12.19 13.21 12.01
C SER A 30 11.39 12.05 11.41
N ALA A 31 12.06 10.98 10.99
CA ALA A 31 11.40 9.78 10.45
C ALA A 31 10.34 9.17 11.40
N ASP A 32 10.33 9.62 12.66
CA ASP A 32 9.32 9.31 13.68
C ASP A 32 7.96 10.04 13.50
N SER A 33 7.80 10.97 12.55
CA SER A 33 6.51 11.65 12.32
C SER A 33 5.57 10.81 11.47
N ALA A 34 4.33 10.65 11.94
CA ALA A 34 3.32 9.88 11.21
C ALA A 34 2.95 10.54 9.87
N PRO A 35 2.64 9.76 8.82
CA PRO A 35 2.11 10.29 7.57
C PRO A 35 0.84 11.12 7.84
N ALA A 36 0.75 12.26 7.17
CA ALA A 36 -0.38 13.16 7.27
C ALA A 36 -1.57 12.58 6.47
N GLY A 37 -2.69 12.35 7.14
CA GLY A 37 -3.89 11.75 6.55
C GLY A 37 -3.84 10.21 6.49
N ALA A 38 -4.09 9.65 5.31
CA ALA A 38 -4.07 8.21 5.07
C ALA A 38 -2.68 7.70 4.71
N GLY A 39 -2.33 6.52 5.20
CA GLY A 39 -1.03 5.92 4.92
C GLY A 39 -0.74 4.68 5.76
N TYR A 40 0.30 3.98 5.36
CA TYR A 40 0.86 2.84 6.09
C TYR A 40 1.87 3.32 7.13
N LEU A 41 1.91 2.63 8.26
CA LEU A 41 2.85 2.80 9.36
C LEU A 41 3.80 1.60 9.48
N VAL A 42 3.32 0.42 9.08
CA VAL A 42 4.10 -0.76 8.75
C VAL A 42 3.49 -1.34 7.47
N ASP A 43 4.32 -1.46 6.45
CA ASP A 43 4.05 -2.17 5.21
C ASP A 43 5.13 -3.25 5.14
N GLU A 44 4.75 -4.52 5.31
CA GLU A 44 5.70 -5.61 5.53
C GLU A 44 5.16 -6.91 4.97
N ASP A 45 5.80 -7.36 3.89
CA ASP A 45 5.45 -8.59 3.20
C ASP A 45 6.43 -9.74 3.55
N PHE A 46 7.55 -9.42 4.20
CA PHE A 46 8.69 -10.31 4.44
C PHE A 46 9.24 -10.95 3.15
N ALA A 47 9.10 -10.23 2.04
CA ALA A 47 9.35 -10.72 0.69
C ALA A 47 10.81 -11.13 0.47
N PHE A 48 11.78 -10.42 1.07
CA PHE A 48 13.19 -10.81 0.99
C PHE A 48 13.94 -10.49 2.28
N LEU A 49 14.57 -11.49 2.89
CA LEU A 49 15.48 -11.29 4.02
C LEU A 49 16.94 -11.35 3.57
N SER A 50 17.74 -10.47 4.17
CA SER A 50 19.19 -10.52 4.10
C SER A 50 19.71 -11.85 4.65
N ASN A 51 20.64 -12.48 3.92
CA ASN A 51 21.45 -13.60 4.42
C ASN A 51 22.93 -13.19 4.59
N LEU A 52 23.19 -11.89 4.77
CA LEU A 52 24.57 -11.33 4.80
C LEU A 52 25.43 -11.90 5.94
N VAL A 53 24.81 -12.36 7.03
CA VAL A 53 25.46 -13.15 8.08
C VAL A 53 24.73 -14.50 8.21
N PRO A 54 25.41 -15.64 7.97
CA PRO A 54 24.80 -16.96 8.08
C PRO A 54 24.26 -17.24 9.50
N GLY A 55 22.94 -17.38 9.62
CA GLY A 55 22.24 -17.60 10.88
C GLY A 55 21.59 -16.36 11.49
N GLU A 56 21.77 -15.17 10.89
CA GLU A 56 21.19 -13.91 11.37
C GLU A 56 20.29 -13.24 10.31
N SER A 57 19.47 -14.04 9.61
CA SER A 57 18.53 -13.50 8.61
C SER A 57 17.41 -12.71 9.29
N GLN A 58 17.45 -11.38 9.16
CA GLN A 58 16.52 -10.45 9.80
C GLN A 58 15.86 -9.54 8.74
N PRO A 59 14.57 -9.18 8.88
CA PRO A 59 13.94 -8.12 8.09
C PRO A 59 14.42 -6.77 8.61
N SER A 60 14.59 -5.81 7.68
CA SER A 60 15.05 -4.47 7.99
C SER A 60 14.00 -3.69 8.82
N GLY A 61 14.46 -2.92 9.81
CA GLY A 61 13.60 -2.19 10.74
C GLY A 61 12.99 -3.03 11.88
N TRP A 62 13.46 -4.26 12.11
CA TRP A 62 12.93 -5.16 13.15
C TRP A 62 13.94 -5.50 14.27
N ASP A 63 13.53 -5.27 15.51
CA ASP A 63 14.20 -5.81 16.70
C ASP A 63 13.84 -7.29 16.86
N ILE A 64 14.82 -8.21 16.76
CA ILE A 64 14.62 -9.66 16.93
C ILE A 64 15.31 -10.21 18.18
N ARG A 65 14.61 -11.09 18.90
CA ARG A 65 15.15 -11.92 19.99
C ARG A 65 14.81 -13.38 19.73
N ALA A 66 15.70 -14.08 19.04
CA ALA A 66 15.55 -15.48 18.67
C ALA A 66 16.06 -16.48 19.74
N ALA A 67 16.09 -16.10 21.03
CA ALA A 67 16.65 -16.96 22.09
C ALA A 67 15.91 -18.30 22.27
N GLY A 68 14.66 -18.41 21.80
CA GLY A 68 13.91 -19.66 21.77
C GLY A 68 14.15 -20.57 20.55
N GLY A 69 14.76 -20.07 19.48
CA GLY A 69 14.82 -20.81 18.22
C GLY A 69 15.38 -19.99 17.06
N ALA A 70 14.64 -19.91 15.95
CA ALA A 70 15.10 -19.25 14.72
C ALA A 70 13.96 -18.59 13.95
N LEU A 71 14.31 -17.55 13.20
CA LEU A 71 13.51 -17.02 12.11
C LEU A 71 14.19 -17.43 10.80
N THR A 72 13.40 -17.89 9.83
CA THR A 72 13.88 -18.20 8.48
C THR A 72 12.85 -17.71 7.47
N SER A 73 13.28 -17.11 6.36
CA SER A 73 12.37 -16.79 5.25
C SER A 73 12.76 -17.60 4.02
N ILE A 74 11.75 -17.90 3.20
CA ILE A 74 11.94 -18.38 1.83
C ILE A 74 11.64 -17.19 0.92
N TYR A 75 12.58 -16.88 0.03
CA TYR A 75 12.51 -15.78 -0.93
C TYR A 75 11.14 -15.67 -1.61
N ASN A 76 10.57 -14.46 -1.56
CA ASN A 76 9.27 -14.06 -2.10
C ASN A 76 8.14 -15.04 -1.76
N ASN A 77 8.02 -15.42 -0.47
CA ASN A 77 6.99 -16.36 -0.04
C ASN A 77 6.44 -16.10 1.38
N THR A 78 7.24 -16.26 2.44
CA THR A 78 6.77 -16.13 3.82
C THR A 78 7.90 -16.18 4.86
N LEU A 79 7.73 -15.44 5.96
CA LEU A 79 8.52 -15.61 7.17
C LEU A 79 8.04 -16.85 7.95
N LYS A 80 8.95 -17.80 8.17
CA LYS A 80 8.78 -18.92 9.09
C LYS A 80 9.42 -18.59 10.43
N ILE A 81 8.65 -18.76 11.49
CA ILE A 81 9.10 -18.66 12.88
C ILE A 81 9.11 -20.07 13.46
N SER A 82 10.25 -20.46 14.04
CA SER A 82 10.50 -21.78 14.63
C SER A 82 10.94 -21.61 16.08
N ASP A 83 10.12 -22.07 17.03
CA ASP A 83 10.48 -22.13 18.45
C ASP A 83 10.73 -23.59 18.88
N ALA A 84 11.91 -23.84 19.44
CA ALA A 84 12.34 -25.15 19.92
C ALA A 84 12.61 -25.16 21.44
N SER A 85 12.31 -24.06 22.12
CA SER A 85 12.65 -23.81 23.51
C SER A 85 11.47 -24.03 24.44
N THR A 86 11.79 -24.57 25.62
CA THR A 86 10.83 -24.76 26.73
C THR A 86 11.06 -23.74 27.86
N LYS A 87 11.87 -22.69 27.61
CA LYS A 87 12.35 -21.75 28.64
C LYS A 87 12.34 -20.26 28.24
N LEU A 88 12.44 -19.96 26.96
CA LEU A 88 12.65 -18.62 26.40
C LEU A 88 11.91 -18.55 25.07
N PRO A 89 11.14 -17.48 24.80
CA PRO A 89 10.42 -17.36 23.56
C PRO A 89 11.30 -16.85 22.41
N VAL A 90 10.81 -17.01 21.19
CA VAL A 90 11.15 -16.17 20.04
C VAL A 90 10.25 -14.93 20.06
N SER A 91 10.81 -13.76 19.84
CA SER A 91 10.03 -12.52 19.65
C SER A 91 10.65 -11.58 18.63
N MET A 92 9.80 -10.79 17.98
CA MET A 92 10.18 -9.72 17.06
C MET A 92 9.29 -8.51 17.24
N SER A 93 9.81 -7.30 17.07
CA SER A 93 9.04 -6.06 17.15
C SER A 93 9.50 -5.01 16.15
N ARG A 94 8.55 -4.26 15.60
CA ARG A 94 8.79 -3.09 14.74
C ARG A 94 8.10 -1.88 15.38
N LYS A 95 8.84 -0.78 15.54
CA LYS A 95 8.28 0.51 15.96
C LYS A 95 7.63 1.19 14.77
N PHE A 96 6.69 2.08 15.05
CA PHE A 96 6.09 2.97 14.07
C PHE A 96 5.71 4.30 14.73
N PRO A 97 5.53 5.40 13.96
CA PRO A 97 5.13 6.70 14.49
C PRO A 97 3.90 6.63 15.41
N ALA A 98 3.97 7.23 16.58
CA ALA A 98 2.95 7.08 17.62
C ALA A 98 1.56 7.60 17.18
N GLN A 99 0.52 6.79 17.38
CA GLN A 99 -0.87 7.12 17.09
C GLN A 99 -1.68 7.25 18.38
N SER A 100 -2.25 8.43 18.63
CA SER A 100 -3.07 8.73 19.83
C SER A 100 -4.55 8.98 19.53
N GLU A 101 -4.96 9.06 18.26
CA GLU A 101 -6.31 9.43 17.84
C GLU A 101 -6.80 8.71 16.58
N GLY A 102 -8.10 8.72 16.35
CA GLY A 102 -8.74 8.06 15.20
C GLY A 102 -8.75 6.53 15.32
N THR A 103 -8.61 5.87 14.18
CA THR A 103 -8.57 4.41 14.04
C THR A 103 -7.25 3.96 13.43
N LEU A 104 -6.69 2.88 13.99
CA LEU A 104 -5.54 2.17 13.47
C LEU A 104 -5.99 0.76 13.07
N THR A 105 -5.72 0.34 11.84
CA THR A 105 -6.02 -1.01 11.37
C THR A 105 -4.73 -1.83 11.30
N MET A 106 -4.77 -3.08 11.76
CA MET A 106 -3.70 -4.07 11.63
C MET A 106 -4.26 -5.30 10.93
N GLU A 107 -3.60 -5.74 9.87
CA GLU A 107 -3.93 -6.96 9.12
C GLU A 107 -2.71 -7.87 9.02
N PHE A 108 -2.89 -9.15 9.25
CA PHE A 108 -1.84 -10.17 9.07
C PHE A 108 -2.44 -11.53 8.76
N ARG A 109 -1.62 -12.48 8.30
CA ARG A 109 -1.97 -13.91 8.29
C ARG A 109 -0.95 -14.74 9.06
N PHE A 110 -1.41 -15.86 9.59
CA PHE A 110 -0.55 -16.89 10.14
C PHE A 110 -1.03 -18.29 9.76
N LYS A 111 -0.09 -19.24 9.65
CA LYS A 111 -0.36 -20.65 9.37
C LYS A 111 0.51 -21.54 10.26
N PRO A 112 -0.02 -22.10 11.35
CA PRO A 112 0.77 -22.88 12.29
C PRO A 112 0.84 -24.35 11.88
N PHE A 113 2.00 -25.00 12.02
CA PHE A 113 2.21 -26.39 11.56
C PHE A 113 1.70 -27.42 12.59
N SER A 114 1.58 -26.99 13.83
CA SER A 114 0.96 -27.67 14.97
C SER A 114 0.02 -26.68 15.69
N VAL A 115 -0.71 -27.13 16.71
CA VAL A 115 -1.39 -26.21 17.63
C VAL A 115 -0.36 -25.67 18.61
N ILE A 116 -0.19 -24.35 18.70
CA ILE A 116 0.86 -23.69 19.50
C ILE A 116 0.21 -22.67 20.45
N ASN A 117 0.34 -22.90 21.76
CA ASN A 117 -0.31 -22.09 22.79
C ASN A 117 0.51 -20.81 23.07
N GLY A 118 -0.14 -19.72 23.48
CA GLY A 118 0.55 -18.50 23.92
C GLY A 118 1.38 -17.79 22.84
N LEU A 119 1.06 -17.99 21.56
CA LEU A 119 1.45 -17.04 20.52
C LEU A 119 0.70 -15.72 20.78
N HIS A 120 1.37 -14.59 20.59
CA HIS A 120 0.80 -13.25 20.73
C HIS A 120 1.18 -12.37 19.54
N TRP A 121 0.21 -11.61 19.03
CA TRP A 121 0.37 -10.53 18.06
C TRP A 121 -0.26 -9.27 18.67
N GLN A 122 0.57 -8.27 18.95
CA GLN A 122 0.22 -7.17 19.86
C GLN A 122 0.51 -5.81 19.23
N LEU A 123 -0.41 -4.87 19.46
CA LEU A 123 -0.17 -3.44 19.31
C LEU A 123 0.04 -2.85 20.71
N LEU A 124 1.16 -2.16 20.90
CA LEU A 124 1.59 -1.65 22.20
C LEU A 124 1.72 -0.13 22.21
N GLY A 125 1.43 0.46 23.37
CA GLY A 125 1.96 1.75 23.78
C GLY A 125 3.27 1.50 24.52
N ASP A 126 4.39 1.81 23.88
CA ASP A 126 5.76 1.46 24.29
C ASP A 126 5.93 -0.04 24.59
N ASN A 127 5.77 -0.44 25.86
CA ASN A 127 5.88 -1.82 26.33
C ASN A 127 4.57 -2.40 26.86
N THR A 128 3.47 -1.64 26.81
CA THR A 128 2.16 -2.03 27.35
C THR A 128 1.24 -2.48 26.21
N PRO A 129 0.79 -3.75 26.17
CA PRO A 129 -0.14 -4.23 25.15
C PRO A 129 -1.50 -3.53 25.27
N GLY A 130 -1.82 -2.67 24.29
CA GLY A 130 -3.14 -2.08 24.15
C GLY A 130 -4.10 -3.08 23.51
N VAL A 131 -3.74 -3.62 22.35
CA VAL A 131 -4.48 -4.71 21.70
C VAL A 131 -3.62 -5.95 21.64
N SER A 132 -4.17 -7.10 22.01
CA SER A 132 -3.46 -8.38 22.06
C SER A 132 -4.34 -9.49 21.49
N ILE A 133 -3.95 -9.99 20.32
CA ILE A 133 -4.50 -11.22 19.72
C ILE A 133 -3.57 -12.35 20.16
N ALA A 134 -4.13 -13.43 20.71
CA ALA A 134 -3.34 -14.54 21.25
C ALA A 134 -3.91 -15.91 20.90
N THR A 135 -3.10 -16.97 21.00
CA THR A 135 -3.61 -18.35 21.08
C THR A 135 -3.81 -18.74 22.54
N SER A 136 -4.98 -19.30 22.87
CA SER A 136 -5.37 -19.55 24.26
C SER A 136 -4.39 -20.49 24.99
N ALA A 137 -4.33 -20.40 26.32
CA ALA A 137 -3.53 -21.31 27.14
C ALA A 137 -3.95 -22.79 26.99
N SER A 138 -5.21 -23.04 26.58
CA SER A 138 -5.74 -24.37 26.22
C SER A 138 -5.39 -24.82 24.79
N GLY A 139 -4.76 -23.97 24.00
CA GLY A 139 -4.26 -24.24 22.65
C GLY A 139 -5.28 -24.12 21.52
N SER A 140 -6.54 -24.47 21.74
CA SER A 140 -7.50 -24.68 20.64
C SER A 140 -8.07 -23.42 19.96
N ASN A 141 -7.94 -22.24 20.56
CA ASN A 141 -8.62 -21.03 20.09
C ASN A 141 -7.68 -19.83 19.90
N LEU A 142 -7.97 -19.03 18.88
CA LEU A 142 -7.56 -17.64 18.79
C LEU A 142 -8.47 -16.81 19.72
N VAL A 143 -7.90 -15.90 20.49
CA VAL A 143 -8.59 -15.02 21.44
C VAL A 143 -8.14 -13.57 21.28
N LEU A 144 -9.01 -12.64 21.63
CA LEU A 144 -8.66 -11.26 21.95
C LEU A 144 -8.55 -11.14 23.48
N GLU A 145 -7.44 -10.64 23.99
CA GLU A 145 -7.31 -10.29 25.41
C GLU A 145 -7.94 -8.92 25.69
N THR A 146 -8.57 -8.78 26.85
CA THR A 146 -9.38 -7.61 27.23
C THR A 146 -9.10 -7.18 28.67
N SER A 147 -9.48 -5.94 28.99
CA SER A 147 -9.28 -5.28 30.28
C SER A 147 -9.50 -6.18 31.49
N GLY A 148 -8.50 -6.24 32.40
CA GLY A 148 -8.58 -7.02 33.64
C GLY A 148 -8.18 -8.50 33.49
N GLY A 149 -7.55 -8.89 32.38
CA GLY A 149 -7.16 -10.28 32.10
C GLY A 149 -8.31 -11.15 31.57
N GLY A 150 -9.37 -10.51 31.05
CA GLY A 150 -10.45 -11.21 30.35
C GLY A 150 -10.03 -11.64 28.95
N THR A 151 -10.74 -12.60 28.36
CA THR A 151 -10.55 -12.98 26.95
C THR A 151 -11.88 -13.14 26.23
N VAL A 152 -11.88 -12.86 24.93
CA VAL A 152 -12.99 -13.14 24.01
C VAL A 152 -12.51 -14.16 22.99
N THR A 153 -13.17 -15.33 22.94
CA THR A 153 -12.88 -16.36 21.94
C THR A 153 -13.27 -15.86 20.55
N LEU A 154 -12.30 -15.82 19.63
CA LEU A 154 -12.52 -15.37 18.26
C LEU A 154 -12.90 -16.54 17.36
N GLN A 155 -12.07 -17.58 17.33
CA GLN A 155 -12.33 -18.80 16.56
C GLN A 155 -11.45 -19.96 17.05
N ALA A 156 -11.93 -21.19 16.92
CA ALA A 156 -11.05 -22.35 16.95
C ALA A 156 -10.12 -22.37 15.73
N TYR A 157 -8.87 -22.80 15.93
CA TYR A 157 -7.88 -22.92 14.86
C TYR A 157 -7.20 -24.30 14.85
N SER A 158 -6.67 -24.67 13.69
CA SER A 158 -6.12 -25.99 13.39
C SER A 158 -4.72 -25.90 12.80
N ALA A 159 -3.94 -26.95 13.01
CA ALA A 159 -2.67 -27.15 12.34
C ALA A 159 -2.83 -27.17 10.80
N ASN A 160 -1.86 -26.59 10.10
CA ASN A 160 -1.73 -26.50 8.65
C ASN A 160 -2.85 -25.74 7.92
N VAL A 161 -3.65 -24.94 8.63
CA VAL A 161 -4.65 -24.02 8.07
C VAL A 161 -4.15 -22.58 8.20
N GLU A 162 -4.33 -21.77 7.16
CA GLU A 162 -4.01 -20.34 7.19
C GLU A 162 -5.20 -19.53 7.71
N TYR A 163 -4.91 -18.53 8.53
CA TYR A 163 -5.88 -17.61 9.12
C TYR A 163 -5.43 -16.18 8.88
N GLY A 164 -6.27 -15.40 8.20
CA GLY A 164 -6.17 -13.95 8.15
C GLY A 164 -6.91 -13.31 9.32
N VAL A 165 -6.29 -12.28 9.89
CA VAL A 165 -6.79 -11.53 11.03
C VAL A 165 -6.76 -10.04 10.69
N LYS A 166 -7.87 -9.34 10.91
CA LYS A 166 -7.99 -7.89 10.81
C LYS A 166 -8.46 -7.32 12.12
N VAL A 167 -7.74 -6.34 12.63
CA VAL A 167 -8.02 -5.63 13.89
C VAL A 167 -8.23 -4.17 13.56
N ILE A 168 -9.38 -3.60 13.94
CA ILE A 168 -9.65 -2.16 13.81
C ILE A 168 -9.67 -1.58 15.23
N ALA A 169 -8.60 -0.88 15.60
CA ALA A 169 -8.40 -0.31 16.93
C ALA A 169 -8.80 1.17 16.95
N ASN A 170 -9.89 1.51 17.65
CA ASN A 170 -10.31 2.88 17.88
C ASN A 170 -9.62 3.45 19.12
N LEU A 171 -8.70 4.39 18.90
CA LEU A 171 -7.82 4.94 19.94
C LEU A 171 -8.59 5.84 20.93
N SER A 172 -9.60 6.58 20.45
CA SER A 172 -10.41 7.48 21.29
C SER A 172 -11.30 6.74 22.30
N THR A 173 -11.79 5.56 21.95
CA THR A 173 -12.65 4.73 22.82
C THR A 173 -11.90 3.57 23.48
N GLN A 174 -10.65 3.32 23.08
CA GLN A 174 -9.81 2.19 23.47
C GLN A 174 -10.53 0.85 23.30
N LYS A 175 -11.10 0.67 22.09
CA LYS A 175 -11.87 -0.51 21.69
C LYS A 175 -11.41 -1.06 20.35
N ALA A 176 -11.53 -2.37 20.19
CA ALA A 176 -11.19 -3.07 18.97
C ALA A 176 -12.39 -3.88 18.42
N ASP A 177 -12.57 -3.81 17.11
CA ASP A 177 -13.25 -4.84 16.32
C ASP A 177 -12.20 -5.82 15.78
N VAL A 178 -12.51 -7.12 15.74
CA VAL A 178 -11.60 -8.17 15.26
C VAL A 178 -12.34 -9.12 14.32
N TYR A 179 -11.77 -9.31 13.13
CA TYR A 179 -12.25 -10.20 12.09
C TYR A 179 -11.25 -11.35 11.89
N VAL A 180 -11.77 -12.55 11.59
CA VAL A 180 -10.97 -13.73 11.22
C VAL A 180 -11.52 -14.28 9.91
N ASN A 181 -10.67 -14.40 8.88
CA ASN A 181 -11.04 -14.75 7.51
C ASN A 181 -12.27 -13.94 7.02
N GLY A 182 -12.23 -12.63 7.20
CA GLY A 182 -13.29 -11.69 6.82
C GLY A 182 -14.52 -11.63 7.74
N ILE A 183 -14.69 -12.55 8.69
CA ILE A 183 -15.88 -12.61 9.57
C ILE A 183 -15.60 -11.90 10.90
N LEU A 184 -16.49 -10.98 11.30
CA LEU A 184 -16.43 -10.28 12.59
C LEU A 184 -16.60 -11.29 13.74
N ARG A 185 -15.57 -11.43 14.57
CA ARG A 185 -15.52 -12.36 15.71
C ARG A 185 -15.63 -11.67 17.06
N ALA A 186 -15.14 -10.45 17.17
CA ALA A 186 -15.32 -9.60 18.34
C ALA A 186 -15.65 -8.18 17.88
N SER A 187 -16.61 -7.51 18.53
CA SER A 187 -16.95 -6.13 18.21
C SER A 187 -16.91 -5.22 19.42
N ALA A 188 -16.38 -4.01 19.24
CA ALA A 188 -16.28 -2.93 20.22
C ALA A 188 -15.77 -3.37 21.61
N GLN A 189 -14.85 -4.35 21.64
CA GLN A 189 -14.28 -4.92 22.86
C GLN A 189 -13.17 -4.02 23.41
N ASN A 190 -13.10 -3.90 24.73
CA ASN A 190 -12.06 -3.08 25.38
C ASN A 190 -10.66 -3.60 25.05
N PHE A 191 -9.72 -2.68 24.91
CA PHE A 191 -8.29 -2.96 24.93
C PHE A 191 -7.88 -3.80 26.17
N ALA A 192 -6.80 -4.57 26.03
CA ALA A 192 -6.23 -5.39 27.09
C ALA A 192 -5.73 -4.52 28.27
N ASN A 193 -5.10 -3.39 27.96
CA ASN A 193 -4.67 -2.37 28.91
C ASN A 193 -4.96 -0.97 28.37
N ALA A 194 -5.10 0.00 29.26
CA ALA A 194 -5.21 1.40 28.87
C ALA A 194 -3.84 1.93 28.37
N VAL A 195 -3.85 2.63 27.24
CA VAL A 195 -2.66 3.25 26.62
C VAL A 195 -2.97 4.67 26.14
N SER A 196 -1.98 5.55 26.12
CA SER A 196 -2.10 6.92 25.59
C SER A 196 -1.90 6.99 24.07
N ALA A 197 -1.16 6.05 23.50
CA ALA A 197 -0.91 5.89 22.08
C ALA A 197 -0.54 4.43 21.77
N LEU A 198 -0.59 4.04 20.49
CA LEU A 198 0.03 2.83 19.95
C LEU A 198 1.23 3.23 19.07
N ASN A 199 2.38 2.62 19.25
CA ASN A 199 3.63 2.97 18.55
C ASN A 199 4.57 1.77 18.29
N ARG A 200 4.15 0.55 18.63
CA ARG A 200 4.93 -0.68 18.39
C ARG A 200 4.03 -1.86 18.09
N PHE A 201 4.44 -2.67 17.12
CA PHE A 201 3.96 -4.03 16.95
C PHE A 201 4.93 -5.01 17.61
N GLN A 202 4.42 -6.06 18.24
CA GLN A 202 5.23 -7.17 18.74
C GLN A 202 4.56 -8.52 18.48
N LEU A 203 5.35 -9.46 17.98
CA LEU A 203 5.02 -10.87 17.90
C LEU A 203 5.88 -11.61 18.93
N THR A 204 5.29 -12.50 19.73
CA THR A 204 6.01 -13.31 20.74
C THR A 204 5.41 -14.71 20.85
N THR A 205 6.26 -15.73 20.92
CA THR A 205 5.84 -17.11 21.22
C THR A 205 5.67 -17.33 22.74
N GLY A 206 5.04 -18.43 23.14
CA GLY A 206 4.89 -18.76 24.56
C GLY A 206 6.21 -19.24 25.17
N VAL A 207 6.50 -18.87 26.42
CA VAL A 207 7.77 -19.16 27.13
C VAL A 207 8.13 -20.66 27.18
N ALA A 208 7.14 -21.55 27.07
CA ALA A 208 7.31 -23.01 27.02
C ALA A 208 6.66 -23.65 25.78
N SER A 209 6.41 -22.86 24.73
CA SER A 209 5.63 -23.26 23.56
C SER A 209 6.52 -23.52 22.35
N THR A 210 6.73 -24.78 22.02
CA THR A 210 7.49 -25.20 20.84
C THR A 210 6.60 -25.37 19.62
N GLY A 211 7.07 -24.95 18.44
CA GLY A 211 6.42 -25.21 17.18
C GLY A 211 6.88 -24.31 16.04
N ASP A 212 6.40 -24.63 14.84
CA ASP A 212 6.65 -23.91 13.61
C ASP A 212 5.37 -23.21 13.12
N PHE A 213 5.49 -21.98 12.63
CA PHE A 213 4.40 -21.31 11.93
C PHE A 213 4.93 -20.32 10.88
N PHE A 214 4.12 -20.08 9.85
CA PHE A 214 4.30 -18.98 8.92
C PHE A 214 3.56 -17.72 9.40
N PHE A 215 4.11 -16.55 9.09
CA PHE A 215 3.55 -15.22 9.38
C PHE A 215 3.86 -14.28 8.21
N THR A 216 2.85 -13.80 7.48
CA THR A 216 2.98 -12.82 6.39
C THR A 216 1.59 -12.48 5.82
N PRO A 217 1.32 -11.26 5.32
CA PRO A 217 2.07 -10.03 5.59
C PRO A 217 1.79 -9.53 7.02
N LEU A 218 2.34 -8.36 7.37
CA LEU A 218 1.85 -7.50 8.44
C LEU A 218 1.67 -6.08 7.91
N HIS A 219 0.43 -5.65 7.74
CA HIS A 219 0.12 -4.28 7.32
C HIS A 219 -0.55 -3.53 8.48
N ILE A 220 -0.03 -2.35 8.84
CA ILE A 220 -0.57 -1.47 9.86
C ILE A 220 -0.78 -0.09 9.23
N TYR A 221 -2.02 0.40 9.17
CA TYR A 221 -2.37 1.62 8.42
C TYR A 221 -3.48 2.45 9.06
N LYS A 222 -3.60 3.71 8.65
CA LYS A 222 -4.56 4.71 9.16
C LYS A 222 -5.21 5.52 8.04
N GLY A 223 -6.27 6.25 8.38
CA GLY A 223 -6.87 7.32 7.54
C GLY A 223 -7.66 6.88 6.30
N TYR A 224 -7.60 5.61 5.91
CA TYR A 224 -8.45 5.04 4.85
C TYR A 224 -9.89 4.83 5.34
N ALA A 225 -10.87 5.27 4.54
CA ALA A 225 -12.28 4.92 4.68
C ALA A 225 -12.58 3.54 4.07
N VAL A 226 -11.86 3.19 3.00
CA VAL A 226 -11.73 1.82 2.48
C VAL A 226 -10.25 1.56 2.19
N ASN A 227 -9.72 0.46 2.71
CA ASN A 227 -8.49 -0.16 2.25
C ASN A 227 -8.78 -1.66 2.19
N GLU A 228 -9.08 -2.15 0.99
CA GLU A 228 -9.46 -3.53 0.75
C GLU A 228 -8.54 -4.17 -0.29
N ARG A 229 -7.53 -4.86 0.24
CA ARG A 229 -6.59 -5.74 -0.46
C ARG A 229 -6.79 -7.21 -0.09
N LEU A 230 -7.88 -7.55 0.62
CA LEU A 230 -8.27 -8.92 0.98
C LEU A 230 -7.22 -9.73 1.80
N LEU A 231 -6.18 -9.06 2.33
CA LEU A 231 -5.04 -9.67 3.02
C LEU A 231 -5.45 -10.53 4.22
N SER A 232 -6.55 -10.17 4.89
CA SER A 232 -7.11 -10.86 6.05
C SER A 232 -8.18 -11.91 5.69
N VAL A 233 -8.35 -12.25 4.40
CA VAL A 233 -9.30 -13.27 3.92
C VAL A 233 -8.57 -14.33 3.09
N THR A 234 -8.56 -15.57 3.57
CA THR A 234 -8.01 -16.70 2.82
C THR A 234 -9.03 -17.23 1.80
N PRO A 235 -8.64 -17.55 0.55
CA PRO A 235 -9.55 -18.10 -0.46
C PRO A 235 -10.27 -19.38 0.00
N GLU A 236 -9.61 -20.23 0.79
CA GLU A 236 -10.16 -21.48 1.34
C GLU A 236 -11.32 -21.25 2.30
N SER A 237 -11.45 -20.04 2.87
CA SER A 237 -12.60 -19.69 3.70
C SER A 237 -13.89 -19.53 2.90
N GLY A 238 -13.80 -19.22 1.60
CA GLY A 238 -14.94 -18.89 0.74
C GLY A 238 -15.69 -17.62 1.13
N ASN A 239 -15.19 -16.84 2.10
CA ASN A 239 -15.87 -15.68 2.65
C ASN A 239 -15.67 -14.43 1.78
N LEU A 240 -16.62 -13.50 1.92
CA LEU A 240 -16.45 -12.08 1.64
C LEU A 240 -16.18 -11.36 2.98
N PRO A 241 -15.37 -10.29 3.04
CA PRO A 241 -15.25 -9.52 4.28
C PRO A 241 -16.63 -8.96 4.69
N GLN A 242 -17.03 -9.19 5.95
CA GLN A 242 -18.40 -8.99 6.44
C GLN A 242 -18.82 -7.51 6.53
N ASP A 243 -17.86 -6.58 6.44
CA ASP A 243 -18.11 -5.15 6.34
C ASP A 243 -18.43 -4.69 4.89
N TRP A 244 -18.53 -5.62 3.94
CA TRP A 244 -19.13 -5.43 2.63
C TRP A 244 -20.54 -6.04 2.53
N THR A 245 -21.42 -5.37 1.80
CA THR A 245 -22.77 -5.86 1.46
C THR A 245 -22.81 -6.32 0.01
N ALA A 246 -23.31 -7.53 -0.25
CA ALA A 246 -23.44 -8.08 -1.60
C ALA A 246 -24.88 -8.53 -1.91
N VAL A 247 -25.31 -8.31 -3.16
CA VAL A 247 -26.55 -8.87 -3.72
C VAL A 247 -26.15 -9.76 -4.90
N LEU A 248 -26.32 -11.08 -4.73
CA LEU A 248 -25.75 -12.08 -5.64
C LEU A 248 -26.68 -12.49 -6.80
N ASN A 249 -28.00 -12.39 -6.63
CA ASN A 249 -29.01 -12.73 -7.65
C ASN A 249 -28.76 -14.06 -8.42
N GLY A 250 -28.16 -15.06 -7.78
CA GLY A 250 -27.85 -16.38 -8.37
C GLY A 250 -26.46 -16.53 -8.99
N GLY A 251 -25.68 -15.44 -9.12
CA GLY A 251 -24.24 -15.50 -9.39
C GLY A 251 -23.42 -15.64 -8.10
N THR A 252 -22.10 -15.50 -8.18
CA THR A 252 -21.20 -15.57 -7.02
C THR A 252 -20.25 -14.37 -6.92
N ILE A 253 -19.94 -13.96 -5.69
CA ILE A 253 -18.85 -13.03 -5.36
C ILE A 253 -18.07 -13.69 -4.23
N GLN A 254 -16.77 -13.91 -4.43
CA GLN A 254 -15.90 -14.59 -3.47
C GLN A 254 -14.46 -14.12 -3.60
N VAL A 255 -13.68 -14.18 -2.52
CA VAL A 255 -12.22 -14.04 -2.61
C VAL A 255 -11.64 -15.28 -3.30
N ALA A 256 -10.77 -15.09 -4.27
CA ALA A 256 -10.09 -16.17 -4.98
C ALA A 256 -8.66 -15.77 -5.34
N GLN A 257 -7.77 -16.76 -5.44
CA GLN A 257 -6.38 -16.52 -5.81
C GLN A 257 -6.23 -16.26 -7.32
N MET A 258 -5.40 -15.28 -7.66
CA MET A 258 -4.90 -15.04 -9.01
C MET A 258 -3.41 -14.67 -8.93
N LEU A 259 -2.54 -15.44 -9.59
CA LEU A 259 -1.08 -15.23 -9.57
C LEU A 259 -0.64 -14.08 -10.50
N SER A 260 -1.24 -12.91 -10.30
CA SER A 260 -1.08 -11.71 -11.13
C SER A 260 -0.36 -10.56 -10.42
N ALA A 261 -0.04 -10.70 -9.14
CA ALA A 261 0.67 -9.71 -8.33
C ALA A 261 1.76 -10.39 -7.48
N PRO A 262 2.70 -9.61 -6.89
CA PRO A 262 3.70 -10.14 -5.96
C PRO A 262 3.07 -10.88 -4.78
N LYS A 263 3.77 -11.88 -4.25
CA LYS A 263 3.38 -12.49 -2.97
C LYS A 263 3.72 -11.53 -1.82
N PRO A 264 2.96 -11.58 -0.72
CA PRO A 264 1.92 -12.56 -0.40
C PRO A 264 0.52 -12.17 -0.92
N ASP A 265 0.33 -10.98 -1.49
CA ASP A 265 -0.96 -10.47 -1.96
C ASP A 265 -1.33 -10.94 -3.38
N VAL A 266 -1.87 -12.15 -3.45
CA VAL A 266 -2.31 -12.81 -4.70
C VAL A 266 -3.80 -13.12 -4.71
N ASN A 267 -4.59 -12.39 -3.91
CA ASN A 267 -6.02 -12.63 -3.72
C ASN A 267 -6.83 -11.46 -4.29
N SER A 268 -7.87 -11.76 -5.05
CA SER A 268 -8.76 -10.75 -5.63
C SER A 268 -10.23 -11.18 -5.50
N LEU A 269 -11.17 -10.23 -5.59
CA LEU A 269 -12.59 -10.55 -5.62
C LEU A 269 -12.98 -11.08 -6.99
N LYS A 270 -13.34 -12.36 -7.07
CA LYS A 270 -13.92 -12.98 -8.25
C LYS A 270 -15.43 -12.79 -8.25
N ILE A 271 -15.95 -12.11 -9.27
CA ILE A 271 -17.38 -11.85 -9.48
C ILE A 271 -17.81 -12.65 -10.72
N ASP A 272 -18.59 -13.70 -10.54
CA ASP A 272 -19.12 -14.53 -11.62
C ASP A 272 -20.64 -14.32 -11.77
N ALA A 273 -21.01 -13.48 -12.75
CA ALA A 273 -22.40 -13.18 -13.07
C ALA A 273 -23.02 -14.15 -14.08
N SER A 274 -22.31 -15.18 -14.54
CA SER A 274 -22.76 -16.06 -15.63
C SER A 274 -24.07 -16.78 -15.33
N ALA A 275 -24.28 -17.17 -14.06
CA ALA A 275 -25.52 -17.80 -13.58
C ALA A 275 -26.54 -16.81 -12.98
N SER A 276 -26.24 -15.50 -12.96
CA SER A 276 -27.11 -14.50 -12.34
C SER A 276 -28.46 -14.36 -13.07
N THR A 277 -29.50 -14.03 -12.33
CA THR A 277 -30.86 -13.76 -12.84
C THR A 277 -31.15 -12.26 -12.96
N GLY A 278 -30.29 -11.41 -12.41
CA GLY A 278 -30.36 -9.95 -12.47
C GLY A 278 -29.02 -9.32 -12.07
N SER A 279 -28.95 -7.98 -12.05
CA SER A 279 -27.75 -7.23 -11.69
C SER A 279 -27.24 -7.65 -10.30
N MET A 280 -25.93 -7.93 -10.20
CA MET A 280 -25.28 -8.19 -8.92
C MET A 280 -24.69 -6.89 -8.39
N THR A 281 -24.59 -6.76 -7.06
CA THR A 281 -23.92 -5.61 -6.44
C THR A 281 -22.97 -6.05 -5.33
N LEU A 282 -21.93 -5.25 -5.13
CA LEU A 282 -21.03 -5.28 -3.99
C LEU A 282 -20.80 -3.84 -3.53
N GLY A 283 -20.93 -3.53 -2.25
CA GLY A 283 -20.72 -2.16 -1.78
C GLY A 283 -20.36 -2.06 -0.31
N LYS A 284 -19.74 -0.94 0.03
CA LYS A 284 -19.28 -0.60 1.39
C LYS A 284 -19.68 0.83 1.69
N SER A 285 -20.21 1.04 2.89
CA SER A 285 -20.51 2.37 3.44
C SER A 285 -19.45 2.74 4.48
N PHE A 286 -19.14 4.01 4.60
CA PHE A 286 -18.12 4.54 5.50
C PHE A 286 -18.50 5.92 6.04
N ALA A 287 -17.73 6.45 6.99
CA ALA A 287 -17.97 7.78 7.53
C ALA A 287 -17.79 8.85 6.43
N ALA A 288 -18.76 9.76 6.29
CA ALA A 288 -18.81 10.70 5.18
C ALA A 288 -17.56 11.60 5.09
N ILE A 289 -16.95 11.63 3.89
CA ILE A 289 -15.83 12.52 3.55
C ILE A 289 -16.38 13.72 2.78
N SER A 290 -16.16 14.94 3.29
CA SER A 290 -16.64 16.20 2.69
C SER A 290 -15.55 17.03 2.01
N GLY A 291 -14.29 16.78 2.32
CA GLY A 291 -13.15 17.36 1.59
C GLY A 291 -12.84 16.60 0.31
N ASP A 292 -11.79 17.05 -0.38
CA ASP A 292 -11.23 16.34 -1.53
C ASP A 292 -10.81 14.91 -1.13
N LEU A 293 -11.05 13.94 -2.00
CA LEU A 293 -10.81 12.53 -1.73
C LEU A 293 -10.32 11.80 -2.98
N THR A 294 -9.59 10.73 -2.75
CA THR A 294 -9.21 9.77 -3.79
C THR A 294 -9.97 8.47 -3.57
N ALA A 295 -10.53 7.94 -4.66
CA ALA A 295 -11.05 6.60 -4.73
C ALA A 295 -10.36 5.85 -5.87
N GLU A 296 -9.89 4.64 -5.59
CA GLU A 296 -9.13 3.82 -6.52
C GLU A 296 -9.55 2.37 -6.43
N TYR A 297 -9.46 1.64 -7.55
CA TYR A 297 -9.65 0.21 -7.61
C TYR A 297 -9.03 -0.36 -8.89
N LYS A 298 -8.69 -1.66 -8.88
CA LYS A 298 -8.24 -2.39 -10.07
C LYS A 298 -9.33 -3.34 -10.56
N ILE A 299 -9.55 -3.41 -11.87
CA ILE A 299 -10.47 -4.36 -12.51
C ILE A 299 -9.77 -5.21 -13.56
N PHE A 300 -10.23 -6.44 -13.71
CA PHE A 300 -9.84 -7.32 -14.81
C PHE A 300 -11.07 -7.99 -15.41
N ILE A 301 -11.17 -7.91 -16.74
CA ILE A 301 -12.33 -8.32 -17.53
C ILE A 301 -11.83 -9.32 -18.59
N PRO A 302 -11.97 -10.65 -18.38
CA PRO A 302 -11.50 -11.68 -19.31
C PRO A 302 -12.08 -11.57 -20.72
N VAL A 303 -13.33 -11.13 -20.84
CA VAL A 303 -14.05 -10.94 -22.11
C VAL A 303 -14.80 -9.62 -22.03
N LYS A 304 -14.63 -8.74 -23.03
CA LYS A 304 -15.28 -7.42 -23.04
C LYS A 304 -16.77 -7.54 -22.74
N THR A 305 -17.21 -6.87 -21.67
CA THR A 305 -18.58 -6.94 -21.15
C THR A 305 -19.04 -5.53 -20.80
N ASP A 306 -20.25 -5.17 -21.23
CA ASP A 306 -20.82 -3.82 -21.05
C ASP A 306 -21.71 -3.72 -19.80
N GLY A 307 -21.67 -2.56 -19.14
CA GLY A 307 -22.49 -2.28 -17.94
C GLY A 307 -21.93 -2.90 -16.66
N LEU A 308 -20.64 -3.19 -16.60
CA LEU A 308 -19.92 -3.35 -15.34
C LEU A 308 -19.64 -1.94 -14.79
N THR A 309 -19.99 -1.68 -13.54
CA THR A 309 -19.98 -0.31 -12.97
C THR A 309 -19.20 -0.22 -11.66
N ALA A 310 -18.66 0.98 -11.39
CA ALA A 310 -18.21 1.43 -10.10
C ALA A 310 -18.79 2.83 -9.82
N GLU A 311 -19.24 3.07 -8.59
CA GLU A 311 -19.94 4.28 -8.19
C GLU A 311 -19.44 4.78 -6.84
N LEU A 312 -19.14 6.08 -6.77
CA LEU A 312 -19.08 6.81 -5.51
C LEU A 312 -20.47 7.27 -5.11
N ARG A 313 -20.77 7.22 -3.82
CA ARG A 313 -22.13 7.33 -3.29
C ARG A 313 -22.23 8.44 -2.24
N SER A 314 -23.35 9.15 -2.26
CA SER A 314 -23.76 10.13 -1.26
C SER A 314 -25.17 9.71 -0.80
N GLY A 315 -25.20 8.80 0.19
CA GLY A 315 -26.37 8.02 0.59
C GLY A 315 -27.01 7.26 -0.58
N SER A 316 -28.24 7.63 -0.92
CA SER A 316 -28.98 7.05 -2.05
C SER A 316 -28.59 7.62 -3.42
N THR A 317 -27.81 8.71 -3.48
CA THR A 317 -27.39 9.38 -4.72
C THR A 317 -26.04 8.87 -5.21
N THR A 318 -25.83 8.83 -6.52
CA THR A 318 -24.52 8.55 -7.13
C THR A 318 -23.78 9.88 -7.32
N ALA A 319 -22.58 9.99 -6.74
CA ALA A 319 -21.71 11.16 -6.85
C ALA A 319 -20.93 11.18 -8.17
N LEU A 320 -20.38 10.01 -8.54
CA LEU A 320 -19.71 9.77 -9.81
C LEU A 320 -19.83 8.28 -10.15
N LYS A 321 -19.93 7.95 -11.44
CA LYS A 321 -20.08 6.58 -11.96
C LYS A 321 -19.14 6.33 -13.12
N LEU A 322 -18.34 5.28 -13.01
CA LEU A 322 -17.52 4.72 -14.08
C LEU A 322 -18.14 3.40 -14.55
N PHE A 323 -18.13 3.12 -15.85
CA PHE A 323 -18.65 1.87 -16.38
C PHE A 323 -18.05 1.46 -17.74
N THR A 324 -18.26 0.20 -18.11
CA THR A 324 -17.94 -0.30 -19.46
C THR A 324 -19.10 -0.07 -20.44
N SER A 325 -18.80 0.36 -21.66
CA SER A 325 -19.80 0.47 -22.73
C SER A 325 -19.16 0.39 -24.12
N ASN A 326 -19.71 -0.43 -25.01
CA ASN A 326 -19.25 -0.69 -26.37
C ASN A 326 -17.73 -1.00 -26.46
N GLY A 327 -17.20 -1.72 -25.46
CA GLY A 327 -15.76 -2.02 -25.36
C GLY A 327 -14.86 -0.85 -24.96
N LYS A 328 -15.46 0.25 -24.48
CA LYS A 328 -14.83 1.45 -23.91
C LYS A 328 -14.94 1.49 -22.39
N LEU A 329 -14.12 2.32 -21.74
CA LEU A 329 -14.36 2.80 -20.37
C LEU A 329 -14.91 4.23 -20.44
N VAL A 330 -16.01 4.45 -19.73
CA VAL A 330 -16.79 5.70 -19.77
C VAL A 330 -17.17 6.16 -18.37
N TYR A 331 -17.49 7.43 -18.19
CA TYR A 331 -18.20 7.95 -17.02
C TYR A 331 -19.62 8.41 -17.39
N GLU A 332 -20.50 8.50 -16.40
CA GLU A 332 -21.83 9.12 -16.56
C GLU A 332 -21.72 10.63 -16.30
N ASP A 333 -22.02 11.45 -17.31
CA ASP A 333 -22.00 12.90 -17.16
C ASP A 333 -23.23 13.43 -16.39
N THR A 334 -23.25 14.73 -16.06
CA THR A 334 -24.35 15.36 -15.33
C THR A 334 -25.69 15.41 -16.08
N SER A 335 -25.74 15.00 -17.36
CA SER A 335 -26.95 14.81 -18.16
C SER A 335 -27.40 13.34 -18.25
N GLY A 336 -26.68 12.43 -17.59
CA GLY A 336 -26.92 10.99 -17.62
C GLY A 336 -26.43 10.31 -18.90
N GLN A 337 -25.53 10.94 -19.66
CA GLN A 337 -24.98 10.38 -20.90
C GLN A 337 -23.59 9.77 -20.68
N PRO A 338 -23.22 8.71 -21.43
CA PRO A 338 -21.89 8.12 -21.38
C PRO A 338 -20.85 9.01 -22.06
N ALA A 339 -19.87 9.49 -21.30
CA ALA A 339 -18.70 10.22 -21.79
C ALA A 339 -17.45 9.33 -21.75
N THR A 340 -16.74 9.18 -22.88
CA THR A 340 -15.60 8.25 -22.99
C THR A 340 -14.35 8.78 -22.33
N ILE A 341 -13.66 7.94 -21.55
CA ILE A 341 -12.32 8.18 -20.99
C ILE A 341 -11.28 7.15 -21.47
N TYR A 342 -11.72 6.06 -22.11
CA TYR A 342 -10.82 5.10 -22.77
C TYR A 342 -11.50 4.43 -23.96
N GLU A 343 -10.96 4.63 -25.15
CA GLU A 343 -11.59 4.23 -26.42
C GLU A 343 -11.60 2.72 -26.69
N ASP A 344 -10.58 1.98 -26.23
CA ASP A 344 -10.44 0.55 -26.49
C ASP A 344 -9.71 -0.15 -25.34
N TYR A 345 -10.46 -0.51 -24.29
CA TYR A 345 -9.88 -1.34 -23.22
C TYR A 345 -9.71 -2.77 -23.74
N LYS A 346 -8.52 -3.34 -23.54
CA LYS A 346 -8.23 -4.75 -23.84
C LYS A 346 -8.92 -5.67 -22.84
N ALA A 347 -9.52 -6.75 -23.33
CA ALA A 347 -9.92 -7.86 -22.48
C ALA A 347 -8.66 -8.62 -22.00
N ASN A 348 -8.78 -9.41 -20.92
CA ASN A 348 -7.68 -10.14 -20.30
C ASN A 348 -6.51 -9.24 -19.84
N LEU A 349 -6.80 -8.01 -19.38
CA LEU A 349 -5.82 -7.07 -18.86
C LEU A 349 -6.37 -6.34 -17.62
N TRP A 350 -5.52 -6.11 -16.63
CA TRP A 350 -5.87 -5.37 -15.42
C TRP A 350 -5.75 -3.86 -15.66
N TYR A 351 -6.78 -3.10 -15.27
CA TYR A 351 -6.78 -1.63 -15.30
C TYR A 351 -6.89 -1.08 -13.89
N ARG A 352 -6.05 -0.11 -13.55
CA ARG A 352 -6.15 0.72 -12.35
C ARG A 352 -6.98 1.96 -12.68
N LEU A 353 -8.11 2.15 -12.03
CA LEU A 353 -8.95 3.34 -12.19
C LEU A 353 -8.90 4.16 -10.92
N LYS A 354 -8.57 5.45 -11.04
CA LYS A 354 -8.50 6.40 -9.92
C LYS A 354 -9.38 7.61 -10.22
N VAL A 355 -10.13 8.03 -9.22
CA VAL A 355 -10.97 9.23 -9.20
C VAL A 355 -10.47 10.14 -8.09
N VAL A 356 -10.06 11.36 -8.45
CA VAL A 356 -9.84 12.44 -7.47
C VAL A 356 -11.08 13.32 -7.48
N LEU A 357 -11.91 13.23 -6.45
CA LEU A 357 -13.16 13.96 -6.33
C LEU A 357 -12.93 15.25 -5.53
N LYS A 358 -13.47 16.37 -6.01
CA LYS A 358 -13.35 17.70 -5.40
C LYS A 358 -14.76 18.24 -5.06
N PRO A 359 -15.40 17.82 -3.95
CA PRO A 359 -16.81 18.14 -3.68
C PRO A 359 -17.09 19.64 -3.62
N ALA A 360 -16.14 20.43 -3.08
CA ALA A 360 -16.28 21.88 -2.91
C ALA A 360 -16.35 22.67 -4.23
N THR A 361 -15.77 22.16 -5.31
CA THR A 361 -15.83 22.77 -6.66
C THR A 361 -16.79 22.03 -7.60
N HIS A 362 -17.42 20.95 -7.12
CA HIS A 362 -18.22 20.01 -7.90
C HIS A 362 -17.46 19.44 -9.12
N LYS A 363 -16.19 19.10 -8.92
CA LYS A 363 -15.30 18.55 -9.95
C LYS A 363 -14.79 17.14 -9.63
N ALA A 364 -14.30 16.44 -10.66
CA ALA A 364 -13.48 15.25 -10.52
C ALA A 364 -12.39 15.18 -11.60
N ASP A 365 -11.25 14.58 -11.26
CA ASP A 365 -10.23 14.15 -12.22
C ASP A 365 -10.24 12.61 -12.32
N LEU A 366 -10.19 12.09 -13.54
CA LEU A 366 -10.32 10.67 -13.86
C LEU A 366 -9.04 10.14 -14.48
N TYR A 367 -8.47 9.10 -13.89
CA TYR A 367 -7.21 8.49 -14.30
C TYR A 367 -7.37 7.00 -14.62
N ILE A 368 -6.60 6.53 -15.61
CA ILE A 368 -6.49 5.12 -15.97
C ILE A 368 -5.01 4.76 -16.04
N ASN A 369 -4.63 3.69 -15.34
CA ASN A 369 -3.25 3.20 -15.18
C ASN A 369 -2.28 4.31 -14.71
N GLY A 370 -2.76 5.22 -13.86
CA GLY A 370 -2.02 6.40 -13.38
C GLY A 370 -2.05 7.63 -14.30
N LYS A 371 -2.50 7.51 -15.56
CA LYS A 371 -2.55 8.64 -16.52
C LYS A 371 -3.89 9.36 -16.46
N LEU A 372 -3.87 10.69 -16.36
CA LEU A 372 -5.06 11.54 -16.43
C LEU A 372 -5.76 11.38 -17.80
N LYS A 373 -7.07 11.13 -17.79
CA LYS A 373 -7.90 10.91 -18.99
C LYS A 373 -9.01 11.96 -19.14
N ALA A 374 -9.49 12.52 -18.03
CA ALA A 374 -10.36 13.69 -18.04
C ALA A 374 -10.12 14.52 -16.77
N ALA A 375 -9.91 15.83 -16.94
CA ALA A 375 -9.69 16.79 -15.87
C ALA A 375 -10.97 17.60 -15.61
N ASP A 376 -11.21 17.95 -14.34
CA ASP A 376 -12.32 18.79 -13.88
C ASP A 376 -13.67 18.48 -14.54
N VAL A 377 -14.02 17.19 -14.66
CA VAL A 377 -15.36 16.78 -15.10
C VAL A 377 -16.38 17.21 -14.05
N ASN A 378 -17.58 17.61 -14.47
CA ASN A 378 -18.62 18.05 -13.54
C ASN A 378 -19.21 16.84 -12.80
N ILE A 379 -19.41 17.00 -11.48
CA ILE A 379 -20.32 16.15 -10.69
C ILE A 379 -21.58 16.94 -10.32
N ALA A 380 -22.61 16.27 -9.81
CA ALA A 380 -23.85 16.92 -9.43
C ALA A 380 -23.63 17.90 -8.25
N ALA A 381 -24.14 19.13 -8.38
CA ALA A 381 -23.96 20.20 -7.39
C ALA A 381 -24.58 19.93 -6.00
N GLY A 382 -25.41 18.88 -5.87
CA GLY A 382 -25.94 18.42 -4.58
C GLY A 382 -24.98 17.55 -3.77
N ILE A 383 -23.82 17.18 -4.30
CA ILE A 383 -22.85 16.31 -3.64
C ILE A 383 -21.90 17.14 -2.78
N ALA A 384 -22.17 17.18 -1.48
CA ALA A 384 -21.31 17.84 -0.48
C ALA A 384 -20.39 16.86 0.27
N SER A 385 -20.65 15.55 0.19
CA SER A 385 -19.82 14.50 0.79
C SER A 385 -20.08 13.13 0.16
N VAL A 386 -19.12 12.21 0.27
CA VAL A 386 -19.23 10.81 -0.15
C VAL A 386 -19.13 9.88 1.06
N ASP A 387 -20.00 8.88 1.14
CA ASP A 387 -20.17 7.95 2.27
C ASP A 387 -20.23 6.48 1.84
N GLY A 388 -19.99 6.17 0.56
CA GLY A 388 -19.92 4.79 0.10
C GLY A 388 -19.29 4.60 -1.28
N ILE A 389 -18.90 3.36 -1.54
CA ILE A 389 -18.48 2.85 -2.84
C ILE A 389 -19.31 1.61 -3.21
N ARG A 390 -19.73 1.51 -4.48
CA ARG A 390 -20.52 0.39 -4.99
C ARG A 390 -20.02 -0.07 -6.35
N PHE A 391 -19.95 -1.38 -6.55
CA PHE A 391 -19.71 -2.04 -7.82
C PHE A 391 -20.97 -2.81 -8.24
N SER A 392 -21.24 -2.88 -9.54
CA SER A 392 -22.36 -3.70 -10.04
C SER A 392 -22.08 -4.37 -11.38
N THR A 393 -22.76 -5.49 -11.62
CA THR A 393 -22.82 -6.13 -12.94
C THR A 393 -24.13 -5.78 -13.65
N SER A 394 -24.14 -5.86 -14.98
CA SER A 394 -25.35 -5.66 -15.79
C SER A 394 -26.31 -6.85 -15.66
N ALA A 395 -27.62 -6.58 -15.66
CA ALA A 395 -28.63 -7.63 -15.66
C ALA A 395 -28.76 -8.36 -17.02
N ALA A 396 -28.37 -7.69 -18.11
CA ALA A 396 -28.46 -8.22 -19.47
C ALA A 396 -27.13 -8.83 -19.93
N ASN A 397 -26.05 -8.07 -19.79
CA ASN A 397 -24.70 -8.50 -20.15
C ASN A 397 -24.02 -9.08 -18.92
N LYS A 398 -23.71 -10.37 -18.96
CA LYS A 398 -23.18 -11.13 -17.84
C LYS A 398 -21.81 -11.70 -18.21
N GLY A 399 -20.98 -11.89 -17.20
CA GLY A 399 -19.68 -12.52 -17.38
C GLY A 399 -18.94 -12.67 -16.07
N LEU A 400 -17.71 -13.18 -16.19
CA LEU A 400 -16.72 -13.15 -15.15
C LEU A 400 -16.03 -11.77 -15.14
N MET A 401 -15.79 -11.21 -13.97
CA MET A 401 -14.89 -10.08 -13.76
C MET A 401 -14.14 -10.26 -12.44
N TRP A 402 -13.04 -9.54 -12.28
CA TRP A 402 -12.27 -9.49 -11.05
C TRP A 402 -12.09 -8.04 -10.62
N LEU A 403 -12.03 -7.84 -9.30
CA LEU A 403 -11.92 -6.54 -8.64
C LEU A 403 -10.91 -6.66 -7.49
N ASP A 404 -10.08 -5.65 -7.32
CA ASP A 404 -9.04 -5.65 -6.29
C ASP A 404 -8.54 -4.24 -5.92
N ASP A 405 -7.69 -4.15 -4.91
CA ASP A 405 -7.00 -2.91 -4.47
C ASP A 405 -7.96 -1.72 -4.29
N ILE A 406 -9.06 -1.94 -3.57
CA ILE A 406 -10.10 -0.92 -3.44
C ILE A 406 -9.72 0.05 -2.31
N LEU A 407 -9.36 1.27 -2.69
CA LEU A 407 -8.94 2.33 -1.77
C LEU A 407 -9.94 3.49 -1.82
N VAL A 408 -10.31 4.04 -0.66
CA VAL A 408 -10.98 5.34 -0.55
C VAL A 408 -10.41 6.07 0.66
N TYR A 409 -9.91 7.29 0.46
CA TYR A 409 -9.32 8.12 1.51
C TYR A 409 -9.47 9.61 1.23
N ALA A 410 -9.50 10.41 2.29
CA ALA A 410 -9.46 11.87 2.17
C ALA A 410 -8.05 12.32 1.75
N ASN A 411 -7.97 13.28 0.85
CA ASN A 411 -6.70 13.82 0.39
C ASN A 411 -6.10 14.77 1.43
N THR A 412 -4.79 14.63 1.65
CA THR A 412 -4.03 15.58 2.46
C THR A 412 -3.56 16.73 1.56
N PRO A 413 -3.70 18.01 1.96
CA PRO A 413 -3.09 19.11 1.24
C PRO A 413 -1.57 18.98 1.17
N GLU A 414 -0.95 19.41 0.07
CA GLU A 414 0.51 19.51 -0.03
C GLU A 414 1.07 20.40 1.11
N PRO A 415 2.23 20.05 1.72
CA PRO A 415 2.90 20.90 2.68
C PRO A 415 3.34 22.24 2.05
N ALA A 416 3.42 23.30 2.86
CA ALA A 416 3.76 24.64 2.39
C ALA A 416 5.19 24.76 1.85
N ASP A 417 6.06 23.83 2.22
CA ASP A 417 7.46 23.66 1.82
C ASP A 417 7.68 22.43 0.91
N TYR A 418 6.64 22.00 0.18
CA TYR A 418 6.74 20.93 -0.84
C TYR A 418 7.83 21.20 -1.89
N VAL A 419 8.26 20.12 -2.55
CA VAL A 419 9.33 20.10 -3.57
C VAL A 419 9.18 21.26 -4.58
N PRO A 420 10.16 22.17 -4.69
CA PRO A 420 10.09 23.26 -5.67
C PRO A 420 10.29 22.76 -7.10
N ALA A 421 9.63 23.41 -8.06
CA ALA A 421 9.73 23.07 -9.49
C ALA A 421 11.19 22.90 -9.98
N PRO A 422 11.50 21.91 -10.83
CA PRO A 422 12.86 21.67 -11.32
C PRO A 422 13.39 22.79 -12.20
N ALA A 423 14.64 23.21 -11.99
CA ALA A 423 15.38 24.09 -12.88
C ALA A 423 16.06 23.27 -14.01
N VAL A 424 15.25 22.79 -14.96
CA VAL A 424 15.67 21.84 -16.02
C VAL A 424 16.91 22.32 -16.79
N VAL A 425 17.94 21.48 -16.85
CA VAL A 425 19.16 21.70 -17.64
C VAL A 425 19.06 21.00 -18.99
N SER A 426 19.22 21.76 -20.08
CA SER A 426 19.15 21.19 -21.43
C SER A 426 20.40 20.39 -21.80
N THR A 427 20.18 19.16 -22.26
CA THR A 427 21.15 18.23 -22.86
C THR A 427 21.29 18.42 -24.38
N GLY A 428 20.65 19.45 -24.95
CA GLY A 428 20.69 19.76 -26.38
C GLY A 428 19.90 18.76 -27.23
N SER A 429 20.60 17.94 -28.01
CA SER A 429 20.00 16.91 -28.88
C SER A 429 20.29 15.48 -28.40
N GLN A 430 20.85 15.32 -27.20
CA GLN A 430 21.12 14.03 -26.59
C GLN A 430 19.97 13.68 -25.64
N LEU A 431 19.76 12.38 -25.39
CA LEU A 431 18.96 11.92 -24.25
C LEU A 431 19.91 11.22 -23.28
N VAL A 432 20.08 11.80 -22.10
CA VAL A 432 20.91 11.29 -21.02
C VAL A 432 20.03 10.50 -20.06
N GLY A 433 20.36 9.23 -19.88
CA GLY A 433 19.60 8.33 -19.01
C GLY A 433 20.40 7.83 -17.82
N VAL A 434 19.70 7.57 -16.71
CA VAL A 434 20.24 6.83 -15.56
C VAL A 434 19.46 5.53 -15.38
N GLN A 435 20.13 4.45 -14.98
CA GLN A 435 19.44 3.24 -14.53
C GLN A 435 18.97 3.43 -13.09
N SER A 436 17.68 3.22 -12.84
CA SER A 436 17.08 3.21 -11.51
C SER A 436 16.71 1.78 -11.13
N CYS A 437 17.03 1.38 -9.89
CA CYS A 437 16.78 0.04 -9.38
C CYS A 437 15.83 0.15 -8.18
N PRO A 438 14.50 0.10 -8.39
CA PRO A 438 13.53 0.22 -7.31
C PRO A 438 13.63 -1.00 -6.38
N MET A 439 14.15 -0.78 -5.18
CA MET A 439 14.43 -1.83 -4.18
C MET A 439 14.35 -1.30 -2.74
N TRP A 440 13.84 -0.09 -2.55
CA TRP A 440 14.00 0.71 -1.33
C TRP A 440 12.67 1.06 -0.63
N ARG A 441 11.58 0.36 -0.99
CA ARG A 441 10.41 0.27 -0.13
C ARG A 441 10.65 -0.76 0.99
N GLU A 442 10.55 -0.31 2.23
CA GLU A 442 10.83 -1.13 3.42
C GLU A 442 9.83 -2.29 3.55
N GLY A 443 10.29 -3.47 3.96
CA GLY A 443 9.48 -4.70 4.06
C GLY A 443 9.12 -5.40 2.73
N HIS A 444 9.41 -4.78 1.58
CA HIS A 444 9.19 -5.33 0.23
C HIS A 444 10.45 -5.90 -0.43
N HIS A 445 11.62 -5.52 0.09
CA HIS A 445 12.93 -6.03 -0.32
C HIS A 445 13.88 -6.09 0.90
N LEU A 446 15.19 -6.01 0.68
CA LEU A 446 16.21 -6.04 1.76
C LEU A 446 16.14 -4.86 2.75
N GLY A 447 15.46 -3.77 2.38
CA GLY A 447 15.29 -2.57 3.20
C GLY A 447 16.59 -1.78 3.43
N TRP A 448 16.51 -0.79 4.32
CA TRP A 448 17.61 0.15 4.56
C TRP A 448 18.71 -0.37 5.50
N ASP A 449 18.44 -1.33 6.38
CA ASP A 449 19.43 -1.79 7.37
C ASP A 449 20.70 -2.39 6.74
N VAL A 450 20.64 -2.87 5.49
CA VAL A 450 21.83 -3.38 4.77
C VAL A 450 22.89 -2.32 4.49
N ILE A 451 22.55 -1.03 4.55
CA ILE A 451 23.52 0.08 4.40
C ILE A 451 24.05 0.62 5.74
N ASN A 452 23.59 0.12 6.90
CA ASN A 452 24.10 0.54 8.21
C ASN A 452 25.65 0.46 8.36
N PRO A 453 26.37 -0.52 7.77
CA PRO A 453 27.84 -0.55 7.79
C PRO A 453 28.52 0.55 6.95
N PHE A 454 27.75 1.30 6.15
CA PHE A 454 28.21 2.31 5.18
C PHE A 454 27.48 3.64 5.41
N PRO A 455 27.70 4.32 6.56
CA PRO A 455 27.00 5.58 6.88
C PRO A 455 27.31 6.71 5.89
N ASP A 456 28.40 6.61 5.14
CA ASP A 456 28.76 7.46 3.99
C ASP A 456 27.80 7.34 2.78
N ARG A 457 26.92 6.33 2.79
CA ARG A 457 25.91 6.04 1.75
C ARG A 457 24.47 6.33 2.17
N THR A 458 24.27 6.95 3.34
CA THR A 458 22.93 7.37 3.77
C THR A 458 22.33 8.34 2.73
N PRO A 459 21.14 8.08 2.17
CA PRO A 459 20.55 8.95 1.16
C PRO A 459 20.23 10.34 1.72
N TYR A 460 20.21 11.35 0.85
CA TYR A 460 19.88 12.72 1.25
C TYR A 460 18.43 12.89 1.72
N LEU A 461 17.50 12.07 1.20
CA LEU A 461 16.10 11.99 1.69
C LEU A 461 15.96 11.16 2.97
N GLY A 462 17.05 10.64 3.53
CA GLY A 462 17.02 9.64 4.60
C GLY A 462 16.58 8.27 4.10
N PHE A 463 15.98 7.47 4.98
CA PHE A 463 15.45 6.14 4.68
C PHE A 463 14.01 6.27 4.16
N TYR A 464 13.88 6.75 2.92
CA TYR A 464 12.59 6.98 2.27
C TYR A 464 11.97 5.67 1.78
N ASP A 465 10.65 5.64 1.62
CA ASP A 465 9.96 4.55 0.93
C ASP A 465 9.67 4.93 -0.53
N GLU A 466 9.98 4.00 -1.44
CA GLU A 466 9.55 4.08 -2.83
C GLU A 466 8.03 3.86 -2.96
N GLY A 467 7.40 4.64 -3.85
CA GLY A 467 5.94 4.76 -3.93
C GLY A 467 5.39 6.05 -3.34
N ASN A 468 6.19 6.82 -2.59
CA ASN A 468 5.82 8.18 -2.18
C ASN A 468 6.00 9.18 -3.36
N PRO A 469 4.95 9.92 -3.78
CA PRO A 469 5.05 10.93 -4.83
C PRO A 469 6.03 12.06 -4.53
N GLU A 470 6.20 12.45 -3.26
CA GLU A 470 7.13 13.51 -2.85
C GLU A 470 8.59 13.08 -3.04
N THR A 471 8.91 11.82 -2.71
CA THR A 471 10.21 11.21 -3.00
C THR A 471 10.50 11.28 -4.50
N ALA A 472 9.54 10.83 -5.33
CA ALA A 472 9.68 10.84 -6.77
C ALA A 472 9.83 12.27 -7.34
N ASP A 473 9.14 13.28 -6.79
CA ASP A 473 9.33 14.68 -7.17
C ASP A 473 10.73 15.21 -6.84
N TRP A 474 11.33 14.81 -5.70
CA TRP A 474 12.73 15.12 -5.39
C TRP A 474 13.72 14.44 -6.35
N GLU A 475 13.50 13.15 -6.66
CA GLU A 475 14.33 12.39 -7.60
C GLU A 475 14.27 13.00 -9.02
N ILE A 476 13.05 13.28 -9.52
CA ILE A 476 12.81 13.97 -10.80
C ILE A 476 13.50 15.34 -10.81
N LYS A 477 13.36 16.12 -9.73
CA LYS A 477 14.00 17.44 -9.61
C LYS A 477 15.52 17.33 -9.76
N TRP A 478 16.16 16.44 -9.01
CA TRP A 478 17.60 16.29 -9.07
C TRP A 478 18.09 15.75 -10.41
N MET A 479 17.37 14.80 -11.03
CA MET A 479 17.67 14.34 -12.39
C MET A 479 17.70 15.51 -13.39
N LEU A 480 16.62 16.28 -13.45
CA LEU A 480 16.46 17.36 -14.43
C LEU A 480 17.42 18.53 -14.17
N GLU A 481 17.75 18.84 -12.91
CA GLU A 481 18.74 19.86 -12.54
C GLU A 481 20.19 19.44 -12.81
N HIS A 482 20.44 18.15 -13.09
CA HIS A 482 21.76 17.63 -13.48
C HIS A 482 21.83 17.16 -14.94
N GLY A 483 20.81 17.46 -15.76
CA GLY A 483 20.78 17.09 -17.17
C GLY A 483 20.62 15.58 -17.41
N ILE A 484 19.79 14.93 -16.60
CA ILE A 484 19.34 13.55 -16.81
C ILE A 484 17.88 13.61 -17.27
N ASP A 485 17.65 13.26 -18.54
CA ASP A 485 16.35 13.37 -19.22
C ASP A 485 15.41 12.21 -18.87
N PHE A 486 15.95 11.03 -18.53
CA PHE A 486 15.14 9.85 -18.24
C PHE A 486 15.72 8.90 -17.19
N GLN A 487 14.83 8.18 -16.49
CA GLN A 487 15.19 7.01 -15.69
C GLN A 487 14.81 5.70 -16.40
N MET A 488 15.69 4.71 -16.36
CA MET A 488 15.41 3.35 -16.81
C MET A 488 15.18 2.48 -15.57
N SER A 489 13.91 2.26 -15.22
CA SER A 489 13.52 1.43 -14.08
C SER A 489 13.67 -0.05 -14.42
N CYS A 490 14.19 -0.86 -13.50
CA CYS A 490 13.99 -2.30 -13.58
C CYS A 490 12.50 -2.63 -13.57
N TRP A 491 12.09 -3.66 -14.31
CA TRP A 491 10.72 -4.16 -14.36
C TRP A 491 10.70 -5.67 -14.25
N PHE A 492 9.87 -6.16 -13.32
CA PHE A 492 9.76 -7.58 -13.01
C PHE A 492 8.29 -8.01 -13.03
N ARG A 493 7.94 -9.00 -13.86
CA ARG A 493 6.77 -9.85 -13.62
C ARG A 493 6.80 -10.43 -12.19
N PRO A 494 5.64 -10.54 -11.50
CA PRO A 494 5.51 -11.37 -10.31
C PRO A 494 6.02 -12.80 -10.49
N ILE A 495 6.73 -13.29 -9.47
CA ILE A 495 7.35 -14.62 -9.45
C ILE A 495 6.27 -15.70 -9.31
N GLY A 496 6.28 -16.70 -10.19
CA GLY A 496 5.25 -17.74 -10.24
C GLY A 496 3.99 -17.33 -11.03
N GLY A 497 3.99 -16.14 -11.65
CA GLY A 497 2.89 -15.65 -12.49
C GLY A 497 2.98 -16.04 -13.97
N GLU A 498 3.86 -16.98 -14.35
CA GLU A 498 4.13 -17.36 -15.75
C GLU A 498 2.87 -17.92 -16.45
N GLY A 499 2.46 -17.29 -17.55
CA GLY A 499 1.19 -17.59 -18.24
C GLY A 499 -0.06 -16.89 -17.68
N ALA A 500 0.04 -16.18 -16.54
CA ALA A 500 -1.03 -15.36 -16.00
C ALA A 500 -0.90 -13.88 -16.43
N PRO A 501 -2.02 -13.14 -16.58
CA PRO A 501 -1.97 -11.70 -16.82
C PRO A 501 -1.44 -10.97 -15.57
N ILE A 502 -0.87 -9.78 -15.76
CA ILE A 502 -0.26 -8.98 -14.69
C ILE A 502 -1.28 -7.97 -14.14
N LYS A 503 -1.45 -7.94 -12.81
CA LYS A 503 -2.13 -6.90 -12.02
C LYS A 503 -1.13 -5.83 -11.62
N ASP A 504 -0.04 -6.28 -10.99
CA ASP A 504 1.06 -5.47 -10.48
C ASP A 504 2.40 -6.10 -10.85
N SER A 505 3.40 -5.27 -11.10
CA SER A 505 4.78 -5.73 -11.25
C SER A 505 5.43 -5.88 -9.87
N TYR A 506 6.43 -6.76 -9.75
CA TYR A 506 7.27 -6.81 -8.55
C TYR A 506 8.22 -5.61 -8.56
N LEU A 507 8.35 -4.94 -7.40
CA LEU A 507 9.19 -3.75 -7.20
C LEU A 507 8.82 -2.57 -8.11
N SER A 508 7.53 -2.37 -8.43
CA SER A 508 7.11 -1.28 -9.32
C SER A 508 6.66 -0.01 -8.61
N ASP A 509 6.61 0.01 -7.27
CA ASP A 509 6.12 1.13 -6.45
C ASP A 509 6.72 2.49 -6.83
N ALA A 510 8.04 2.56 -7.05
CA ALA A 510 8.71 3.79 -7.45
C ALA A 510 8.13 4.41 -8.74
N LEU A 511 7.69 3.57 -9.69
CA LEU A 511 7.14 4.00 -10.97
C LEU A 511 5.60 4.10 -10.93
N ASP A 512 4.94 3.06 -10.42
CA ASP A 512 3.48 2.92 -10.44
C ASP A 512 2.78 3.81 -9.40
N ASP A 513 3.36 3.94 -8.20
CA ASP A 513 2.80 4.74 -7.09
C ASP A 513 3.55 6.05 -6.84
N GLY A 514 4.88 6.09 -6.99
CA GLY A 514 5.67 7.30 -6.90
C GLY A 514 5.52 8.16 -8.15
N TYR A 515 6.23 7.79 -9.22
CA TYR A 515 6.35 8.58 -10.45
C TYR A 515 5.01 8.92 -11.10
N PHE A 516 4.06 7.98 -11.28
CA PHE A 516 2.76 8.31 -11.90
C PHE A 516 1.84 9.21 -11.07
N ASN A 517 2.19 9.47 -9.80
CA ASN A 517 1.45 10.42 -8.95
C ASN A 517 2.29 11.67 -8.61
N ALA A 518 3.55 11.72 -9.02
CA ALA A 518 4.46 12.84 -8.81
C ALA A 518 4.08 14.06 -9.68
N LYS A 519 4.20 15.25 -9.10
CA LYS A 519 3.79 16.54 -9.68
C LYS A 519 4.60 16.94 -10.91
N TYR A 520 5.86 16.51 -10.98
CA TYR A 520 6.82 16.83 -12.04
C TYR A 520 7.05 15.66 -13.01
N SER A 521 6.25 14.59 -12.92
CA SER A 521 6.35 13.37 -13.75
C SER A 521 6.17 13.59 -15.26
N ASN A 522 5.60 14.73 -15.66
CA ASN A 522 5.50 15.19 -17.04
C ASN A 522 6.77 15.88 -17.57
N LEU A 523 7.71 16.25 -16.70
CA LEU A 523 8.96 16.93 -17.07
C LEU A 523 10.12 15.96 -17.33
N ALA A 524 10.06 14.75 -16.76
CA ALA A 524 11.01 13.67 -17.01
C ALA A 524 10.41 12.62 -17.97
N HIS A 525 11.27 11.75 -18.48
CA HIS A 525 10.86 10.53 -19.16
C HIS A 525 11.25 9.29 -18.35
N PHE A 526 10.68 8.14 -18.71
CA PHE A 526 11.14 6.86 -18.20
C PHE A 526 11.21 5.79 -19.30
N ALA A 527 12.00 4.77 -19.03
CA ALA A 527 12.02 3.50 -19.74
C ALA A 527 11.89 2.36 -18.72
N ILE A 528 11.46 1.17 -19.18
CA ILE A 528 11.51 -0.06 -18.38
C ILE A 528 12.55 -1.01 -18.95
N MET A 529 13.32 -1.64 -18.07
CA MET A 529 14.26 -2.72 -18.39
C MET A 529 13.69 -4.03 -17.86
N TRP A 530 13.30 -4.94 -18.76
CA TRP A 530 12.75 -6.23 -18.38
C TRP A 530 13.85 -7.16 -17.85
N GLU A 531 13.83 -7.40 -16.55
CA GLU A 531 14.79 -8.25 -15.83
C GLU A 531 14.41 -9.74 -15.94
N ASN A 532 14.59 -10.30 -17.13
CA ASN A 532 14.01 -11.58 -17.55
C ASN A 532 14.56 -12.85 -16.87
N LEU A 533 15.45 -12.71 -15.87
CA LEU A 533 16.01 -13.82 -15.09
C LEU A 533 14.96 -14.44 -14.15
N ASN A 534 14.47 -13.66 -13.18
CA ASN A 534 13.46 -14.08 -12.21
C ASN A 534 12.04 -13.65 -12.61
N SER A 535 11.89 -12.97 -13.75
CA SER A 535 10.61 -12.47 -14.26
C SER A 535 10.28 -12.97 -15.67
N ALA A 536 10.58 -14.25 -15.91
CA ALA A 536 10.48 -14.87 -17.22
C ALA A 536 9.06 -14.83 -17.80
N ALA A 537 8.99 -14.83 -19.14
CA ALA A 537 7.81 -15.29 -19.85
C ALA A 537 7.84 -16.81 -19.92
N LYS A 538 6.68 -17.46 -19.76
CA LYS A 538 6.52 -18.91 -19.89
C LYS A 538 7.01 -19.40 -21.26
N ASP A 539 6.59 -18.68 -22.29
CA ASP A 539 6.82 -18.95 -23.70
C ASP A 539 6.54 -17.68 -24.53
N ILE A 540 6.65 -17.79 -25.86
CA ILE A 540 6.40 -16.68 -26.78
C ILE A 540 4.94 -16.24 -26.87
N ALA A 541 3.97 -17.09 -26.51
CA ALA A 541 2.56 -16.69 -26.47
C ALA A 541 2.31 -15.84 -25.22
N ASP A 542 2.76 -16.29 -24.06
CA ASP A 542 2.68 -15.52 -22.81
C ASP A 542 3.37 -14.15 -22.90
N PHE A 543 4.53 -14.06 -23.58
CA PHE A 543 5.16 -12.77 -23.88
C PHE A 543 4.27 -11.84 -24.72
N ARG A 544 3.59 -12.37 -25.74
CA ARG A 544 2.74 -11.60 -26.67
C ARG A 544 1.36 -11.25 -26.12
N ASP A 545 0.82 -12.12 -25.27
CA ASP A 545 -0.58 -12.09 -24.86
C ASP A 545 -0.75 -11.49 -23.45
N ASN A 546 0.26 -11.57 -22.59
CA ASN A 546 0.25 -11.00 -21.23
C ASN A 546 1.26 -9.85 -21.05
N LEU A 547 2.55 -10.02 -21.38
CA LEU A 547 3.58 -9.01 -21.09
C LEU A 547 3.49 -7.77 -21.99
N VAL A 548 3.59 -7.96 -23.31
CA VAL A 548 3.58 -6.83 -24.27
C VAL A 548 2.30 -5.99 -24.19
N PRO A 549 1.07 -6.56 -24.08
CA PRO A 549 -0.14 -5.78 -23.92
C PRO A 549 -0.17 -5.01 -22.60
N TYR A 550 0.29 -5.62 -21.50
CA TYR A 550 0.44 -4.93 -20.22
C TYR A 550 1.41 -3.74 -20.37
N TRP A 551 2.61 -3.93 -20.91
CA TRP A 551 3.57 -2.84 -21.06
C TRP A 551 3.05 -1.69 -21.94
N ILE A 552 2.35 -2.01 -23.03
CA ILE A 552 1.73 -0.99 -23.88
C ILE A 552 0.65 -0.23 -23.10
N GLU A 553 -0.34 -0.92 -22.53
CA GLU A 553 -1.51 -0.27 -21.92
C GLU A 553 -1.21 0.37 -20.54
N TYR A 554 -0.15 -0.06 -19.83
CA TYR A 554 0.25 0.50 -18.53
C TYR A 554 1.37 1.54 -18.62
N TYR A 555 2.41 1.32 -19.44
CA TYR A 555 3.62 2.16 -19.45
C TYR A 555 3.74 3.07 -20.70
N PHE A 556 3.46 2.56 -21.90
CA PHE A 556 3.84 3.25 -23.15
C PHE A 556 2.71 3.99 -23.87
N LYS A 557 1.45 3.63 -23.62
CA LYS A 557 0.28 4.25 -24.24
C LYS A 557 -0.11 5.51 -23.47
N ASP A 558 -0.47 6.54 -24.23
CA ASP A 558 -0.83 7.87 -23.72
C ASP A 558 0.21 8.42 -22.73
N PRO A 559 1.47 8.64 -23.17
CA PRO A 559 2.49 9.28 -22.32
C PRO A 559 1.96 10.62 -21.79
N PRO A 560 2.37 11.07 -20.59
CA PRO A 560 1.86 12.29 -19.95
C PRO A 560 1.91 13.46 -20.93
N VAL A 561 0.74 14.04 -21.20
CA VAL A 561 0.56 15.02 -22.28
C VAL A 561 1.24 16.32 -21.87
N PHE A 562 2.17 16.78 -22.72
CA PHE A 562 2.77 18.10 -22.61
C PHE A 562 1.75 19.17 -23.04
N GLU A 563 1.33 20.02 -22.10
CA GLU A 563 0.83 21.37 -22.40
C GLU A 563 1.80 22.39 -21.81
N GLY A 564 2.58 23.05 -22.68
CA GLY A 564 3.64 24.02 -22.29
C GLY A 564 4.73 24.15 -23.33
#